data_AF-A0A955C8B2-F1
#
_entry.id   AF-A0A955C8B2-F1
#
_cell.length_a   1.000
_cell.length_b   1.000
_cell.length_c   1.000
_cell.angle_alpha   90.00
_cell.angle_beta   90.00
_cell.angle_gamma   90.00
#
_symmetry.space_group_name_H-M   'P 1'
#
loop_
_entity.id
_entity.type
_entity.pdbx_description
1 polymer ?
#
loop_
_entity_poly.entity_id
_entity_poly.type
_entity_poly.pdbx_seq_one_letter_code
_entity_poly.pdbx_strand_id
1 'polypeptide(L)'
;MQRKWLIAASMIFFVTGLLVVLADWWSVTPNGSDIPKIAMDVLAGIGLAVIPLAAALCLFGRTRPMASKCLIACVLMFASIAISAPIGRRIRTDGFQRIADRGAPLVDGIKAFIQDKGEPPESLDDLVPDYLQSIPTTGMAAYPGYRYWQNERRNTWTVAVSVCSGLDWGSVVYWSSEDYPKSLRRYGDWAYIPD
;
A
#
# COMPACT_ATOMS: atom_id res chain seq x y z
N MET A 1 11.74 -23.18 33.23
CA MET A 1 11.79 -21.80 32.66
C MET A 1 11.85 -21.79 31.12
N GLN A 2 12.61 -22.69 30.48
CA GLN A 2 12.77 -22.74 29.01
C GLN A 2 11.46 -22.93 28.21
N ARG A 3 10.55 -23.82 28.65
CA ARG A 3 9.27 -24.07 27.95
C ARG A 3 8.40 -22.82 27.79
N LYS A 4 8.27 -21.98 28.82
CA LYS A 4 7.46 -20.74 28.76
C LYS A 4 8.02 -19.75 27.74
N TRP A 5 9.34 -19.68 27.62
CA TRP A 5 10.00 -18.77 26.68
C TRP A 5 9.83 -19.22 25.23
N LEU A 6 9.90 -20.53 24.95
CA LEU A 6 9.63 -21.05 23.61
C LEU A 6 8.20 -20.73 23.15
N ILE A 7 7.20 -20.90 24.03
CA ILE A 7 5.81 -20.55 23.73
C ILE A 7 5.70 -19.05 23.40
N ALA A 8 6.33 -18.18 24.19
CA ALA A 8 6.34 -16.74 23.94
C ALA A 8 6.98 -16.37 22.59
N ALA A 9 8.12 -17.00 22.27
CA ALA A 9 8.82 -16.78 21.00
C ALA A 9 7.98 -17.24 19.79
N SER A 10 7.33 -18.39 19.89
CA SER A 10 6.38 -18.86 18.86
C SER A 10 5.18 -17.93 18.72
N MET A 11 4.61 -17.43 19.82
CA MET A 11 3.51 -16.46 19.76
C MET A 11 3.91 -15.17 19.05
N ILE A 12 5.10 -14.63 19.32
CA ILE A 12 5.63 -13.46 18.59
C ILE A 12 5.66 -13.74 17.09
N PHE A 13 6.21 -14.89 16.67
CA PHE A 13 6.26 -15.27 15.27
C PHE A 13 4.85 -15.28 14.63
N PHE A 14 3.88 -15.97 15.21
CA PHE A 14 2.54 -16.08 14.62
C PHE A 14 1.76 -14.77 14.64
N VAL A 15 1.81 -14.04 15.76
CA VAL A 15 1.06 -12.79 15.93
C VAL A 15 1.61 -11.71 15.00
N THR A 16 2.93 -11.53 14.90
CA THR A 16 3.51 -10.53 14.00
C THR A 16 3.10 -10.79 12.55
N GLY A 17 3.20 -12.03 12.08
CA GLY A 17 2.84 -12.38 10.70
C GLY A 17 1.37 -12.14 10.39
N LEU A 18 0.49 -12.57 11.32
CA LEU A 18 -0.94 -12.30 11.21
C LEU A 18 -1.24 -10.79 11.18
N LEU A 19 -0.59 -10.00 12.03
CA LEU A 19 -0.77 -8.55 12.06
C LEU A 19 -0.32 -7.88 10.76
N VAL A 20 0.77 -8.34 10.13
CA VAL A 20 1.18 -7.84 8.80
C VAL A 20 0.08 -8.08 7.76
N VAL A 21 -0.43 -9.32 7.68
CA VAL A 21 -1.48 -9.66 6.71
C VAL A 21 -2.77 -8.88 6.97
N LEU A 22 -3.17 -8.75 8.24
CA LEU A 22 -4.37 -8.00 8.62
C LEU A 22 -4.19 -6.49 8.35
N ALA A 23 -2.99 -5.94 8.54
CA ALA A 23 -2.72 -4.54 8.24
C ALA A 23 -2.84 -4.24 6.73
N ASP A 24 -2.26 -5.08 5.87
CA ASP A 24 -2.41 -4.93 4.41
C ASP A 24 -3.84 -5.17 3.93
N TRP A 25 -4.58 -6.08 4.58
CA TRP A 25 -6.00 -6.29 4.29
C TRP A 25 -6.83 -5.07 4.70
N TRP A 26 -6.61 -4.57 5.92
CA TRP A 26 -7.35 -3.44 6.47
C TRP A 26 -7.18 -2.19 5.60
N SER A 27 -5.96 -1.88 5.14
CA SER A 27 -5.66 -0.68 4.33
C SER A 27 -6.44 -0.61 3.02
N VAL A 28 -6.83 -1.76 2.45
CA VAL A 28 -7.57 -1.83 1.18
C VAL A 28 -9.07 -2.02 1.34
N THR A 29 -9.60 -1.99 2.57
CA THR A 29 -11.03 -2.10 2.82
C THR A 29 -11.76 -0.75 2.80
N PRO A 30 -13.09 -0.73 2.57
CA PRO A 30 -13.88 0.50 2.59
C PRO A 30 -13.85 1.28 3.91
N ASN A 31 -13.57 0.60 5.04
CA ASN A 31 -13.47 1.21 6.37
C ASN A 31 -12.01 1.21 6.90
N GLY A 32 -11.07 1.00 5.98
CA GLY A 32 -9.65 0.86 6.25
C GLY A 32 -8.91 2.12 6.65
N SER A 33 -7.69 1.93 7.14
CA SER A 33 -6.70 2.99 7.35
C SER A 33 -5.29 2.43 7.20
N ASP A 34 -4.32 3.31 6.94
CA ASP A 34 -2.90 2.94 6.83
C ASP A 34 -2.17 2.89 8.16
N ILE A 35 -2.81 3.37 9.23
CA ILE A 35 -2.22 3.46 10.58
C ILE A 35 -1.66 2.10 11.05
N PRO A 36 -2.38 0.96 10.93
CA PRO A 36 -1.85 -0.33 11.35
C PRO A 36 -0.55 -0.70 10.62
N LYS A 37 -0.46 -0.37 9.33
CA LYS A 37 0.72 -0.66 8.52
C LYS A 37 1.91 0.21 8.90
N ILE A 38 1.69 1.52 9.08
CA ILE A 38 2.73 2.45 9.57
C ILE A 38 3.25 1.97 10.93
N ALA A 39 2.36 1.56 11.84
CA ALA A 39 2.77 1.03 13.14
C ALA A 39 3.64 -0.23 13.01
N MET A 40 3.31 -1.14 12.09
CA MET A 40 4.12 -2.34 11.84
C MET A 40 5.51 -2.01 11.27
N ASP A 41 5.61 -1.04 10.37
CA ASP A 41 6.90 -0.59 9.82
C ASP A 41 7.78 0.06 10.90
N VAL A 42 7.18 0.86 11.78
CA VAL A 42 7.88 1.45 12.94
C VAL A 42 8.38 0.36 13.90
N LEU A 43 7.54 -0.64 14.21
CA LEU A 43 7.94 -1.77 15.05
C LEU A 43 9.08 -2.58 14.43
N ALA A 44 9.03 -2.82 13.11
CA ALA A 44 10.11 -3.47 12.39
C ALA A 44 11.41 -2.66 12.44
N GLY A 45 11.32 -1.33 12.27
CA GLY A 45 12.45 -0.41 12.41
C GLY A 45 13.08 -0.43 13.80
N ILE A 46 12.27 -0.43 14.86
CA ILE A 46 12.75 -0.59 16.24
C ILE A 46 13.46 -1.93 16.40
N GLY A 47 12.87 -3.02 15.91
CA GLY A 47 13.49 -4.34 15.96
C GLY A 47 14.84 -4.40 15.27
N LEU A 48 14.99 -3.71 14.12
CA LEU A 48 16.26 -3.61 13.40
C LEU A 48 17.33 -2.87 14.22
N ALA A 49 16.95 -1.79 14.89
CA ALA A 49 17.84 -1.03 15.78
C ALA A 49 18.27 -1.82 17.04
N VAL A 50 17.42 -2.72 17.53
CA VAL A 50 17.72 -3.58 18.69
C VAL A 50 18.74 -4.68 18.37
N ILE A 51 18.79 -5.18 17.13
CA ILE A 51 19.71 -6.26 16.73
C ILE A 51 21.19 -5.96 17.05
N PRO A 52 21.81 -4.85 16.61
CA PRO A 52 23.22 -4.58 16.89
C PRO A 52 23.50 -4.41 18.39
N LEU A 53 22.58 -3.79 19.13
CA LEU A 53 22.70 -3.64 20.59
C LEU A 53 22.66 -5.01 21.29
N ALA A 54 21.69 -5.86 20.93
CA ALA A 54 21.57 -7.20 21.49
C ALA A 54 22.76 -8.11 21.09
N ALA A 55 23.30 -7.95 19.87
CA ALA A 55 24.51 -8.63 19.43
C ALA A 55 25.73 -8.20 20.25
N ALA A 56 25.93 -6.90 20.47
CA ALA A 56 27.01 -6.39 21.31
C ALA A 56 26.90 -6.87 22.77
N LEU A 57 25.68 -6.86 23.33
CA LEU A 57 25.42 -7.34 24.69
C LEU A 57 25.62 -8.85 24.86
N CYS A 58 25.64 -9.63 23.77
CA CYS A 58 26.00 -11.06 23.82
C CYS A 58 27.49 -11.29 24.15
N LEU A 59 28.35 -10.30 23.92
CA LEU A 59 29.79 -10.39 24.24
C LEU A 59 30.06 -10.30 25.75
N PHE A 60 29.12 -9.77 26.53
CA PHE A 60 29.24 -9.65 27.97
C PHE A 60 28.54 -10.82 28.67
N GLY A 61 29.32 -11.64 29.40
CA GLY A 61 28.83 -12.88 30.01
C GLY A 61 27.62 -12.72 30.95
N ARG A 62 27.48 -11.56 31.60
CA ARG A 62 26.36 -11.26 32.50
C ARG A 62 25.02 -11.02 31.78
N THR A 63 25.05 -10.44 30.58
CA THR A 63 23.85 -10.09 29.78
C THR A 63 23.52 -11.11 28.69
N ARG A 64 24.46 -12.01 28.38
CA ARG A 64 24.34 -13.03 27.32
C ARG A 64 22.99 -13.76 27.26
N PRO A 65 22.42 -14.33 28.34
CA PRO A 65 21.17 -15.09 28.23
C PRO A 65 19.95 -14.22 27.91
N MET A 66 19.95 -12.93 28.28
CA MET A 66 18.88 -12.00 27.93
C MET A 66 19.05 -11.51 26.49
N ALA A 67 20.27 -11.13 26.12
CA ALA A 67 20.63 -10.67 24.79
C ALA A 67 20.35 -11.74 23.71
N SER A 68 20.68 -13.01 23.96
CA SER A 68 20.37 -14.12 23.05
C SER A 68 18.86 -14.31 22.85
N LYS A 69 18.06 -14.14 23.90
CA LYS A 69 16.59 -14.24 23.79
C LYS A 69 16.01 -13.10 22.95
N CYS A 70 16.50 -11.87 23.13
CA CYS A 70 16.11 -10.73 22.30
C CYS A 70 16.47 -10.97 20.83
N LEU A 71 17.69 -11.45 20.54
CA LEU A 71 18.09 -11.78 19.17
C LEU A 71 17.19 -12.82 18.53
N ILE A 72 16.87 -13.90 19.25
CA ILE A 72 15.97 -14.93 18.72
C ILE A 72 14.57 -14.34 18.47
N ALA A 73 14.06 -13.49 19.36
CA ALA A 73 12.79 -12.80 19.14
C ALA A 73 12.81 -11.90 17.90
N CYS A 74 13.89 -11.12 17.69
CA CYS A 74 14.07 -10.32 16.48
C CYS A 74 14.11 -11.19 15.23
N VAL A 75 14.89 -12.27 15.23
CA VAL A 75 14.99 -13.20 14.09
C VAL A 75 13.62 -13.80 13.75
N LEU A 76 12.86 -14.24 14.75
CA LEU A 76 11.51 -14.77 14.55
C LEU A 76 10.56 -13.71 14.01
N MET A 77 10.61 -12.49 14.54
CA MET A 77 9.82 -11.37 14.04
C MET A 77 10.10 -11.11 12.54
N PHE A 78 11.38 -10.99 12.15
CA PHE A 78 11.76 -10.74 10.76
C PHE A 78 11.46 -11.93 9.83
N ALA A 79 11.65 -13.16 10.30
CA ALA A 79 11.25 -14.35 9.54
C ALA A 79 9.74 -14.35 9.26
N SER A 80 8.94 -13.98 10.26
CA SER A 80 7.48 -13.88 10.12
C SER A 80 7.06 -12.80 9.12
N ILE A 81 7.69 -11.62 9.18
CA ILE A 81 7.48 -10.53 8.21
C ILE A 81 7.85 -11.00 6.80
N ALA A 82 9.00 -11.65 6.64
CA ALA A 82 9.48 -12.14 5.34
C ALA A 82 8.52 -13.17 4.72
N ILE A 83 7.94 -14.06 5.53
CA ILE A 83 6.95 -15.06 5.10
C ILE A 83 5.60 -14.42 4.77
N SER A 84 5.20 -13.39 5.52
CA SER A 84 3.88 -12.76 5.38
C SER A 84 3.82 -11.70 4.28
N ALA A 85 4.95 -11.02 3.99
CA ALA A 85 5.03 -9.94 3.01
C ALA A 85 4.54 -10.31 1.59
N PRO A 86 4.80 -11.52 1.03
CA PRO A 86 4.23 -11.91 -0.26
C PRO A 86 2.70 -11.94 -0.27
N ILE A 87 2.07 -12.35 0.84
CA ILE A 87 0.60 -12.39 0.98
C ILE A 87 0.06 -10.96 1.01
N GLY A 88 0.65 -10.10 1.83
CA GLY A 88 0.32 -8.67 1.89
C GLY A 88 0.45 -7.96 0.54
N ARG A 89 1.51 -8.26 -0.21
CA ARG A 89 1.69 -7.74 -1.58
C ARG A 89 0.58 -8.16 -2.54
N ARG A 90 0.08 -9.40 -2.44
CA ARG A 90 -1.04 -9.87 -3.28
C ARG A 90 -2.33 -9.12 -2.92
N ILE A 91 -2.66 -9.04 -1.63
CA ILE A 91 -3.82 -8.30 -1.14
C ILE A 91 -3.83 -6.86 -1.67
N ARG A 92 -2.67 -6.19 -1.64
CA ARG A 92 -2.55 -4.82 -2.16
C ARG A 92 -2.62 -4.71 -3.66
N THR A 93 -2.01 -5.66 -4.38
CA THR A 93 -2.09 -5.72 -5.85
C THR A 93 -3.56 -5.90 -6.27
N ASP A 94 -4.31 -6.75 -5.59
CA ASP A 94 -5.75 -6.94 -5.83
C ASP A 94 -6.54 -5.68 -5.47
N GLY A 95 -6.17 -5.00 -4.38
CA GLY A 95 -6.73 -3.69 -4.05
C GLY A 95 -6.54 -2.69 -5.18
N PHE A 96 -5.31 -2.53 -5.68
CA PHE A 96 -5.00 -1.59 -6.76
C PHE A 96 -5.71 -1.93 -8.07
N GLN A 97 -5.88 -3.23 -8.36
CA GLN A 97 -6.73 -3.65 -9.48
C GLN A 97 -8.18 -3.17 -9.29
N ARG A 98 -8.74 -3.28 -8.09
CA ARG A 98 -10.11 -2.77 -7.82
C ARG A 98 -10.22 -1.25 -7.92
N ILE A 99 -9.15 -0.50 -7.65
CA ILE A 99 -9.13 0.95 -7.91
C ILE A 99 -9.26 1.18 -9.41
N ALA A 100 -8.46 0.49 -10.23
CA ALA A 100 -8.52 0.60 -11.68
C ALA A 100 -9.92 0.23 -12.22
N ASP A 101 -10.48 -0.88 -11.75
CA ASP A 101 -11.80 -1.36 -12.19
C ASP A 101 -12.92 -0.36 -11.83
N ARG A 102 -12.88 0.24 -10.64
CA ARG A 102 -13.85 1.27 -10.20
C ARG A 102 -13.62 2.63 -10.85
N GLY A 103 -12.40 2.89 -11.32
CA GLY A 103 -12.02 4.09 -12.04
C GLY A 103 -12.40 4.03 -13.53
N ALA A 104 -12.72 2.86 -14.08
CA ALA A 104 -13.09 2.71 -15.49
C ALA A 104 -14.29 3.60 -15.90
N PRO A 105 -15.41 3.65 -15.16
CA PRO A 105 -16.51 4.56 -15.50
C PRO A 105 -16.10 6.03 -15.52
N LEU A 106 -15.17 6.45 -14.63
CA LEU A 106 -14.66 7.81 -14.61
C LEU A 106 -13.88 8.15 -15.88
N VAL A 107 -13.00 7.23 -16.31
CA VAL A 107 -12.24 7.34 -17.56
C VAL A 107 -13.18 7.39 -18.78
N ASP A 108 -14.20 6.53 -18.80
CA ASP A 108 -15.18 6.49 -19.88
C ASP A 108 -16.01 7.78 -19.94
N GLY A 109 -16.40 8.33 -18.78
CA GLY A 109 -17.07 9.62 -18.68
C GLY A 109 -16.23 10.77 -19.24
N ILE A 110 -14.93 10.82 -18.91
CA ILE A 110 -14.00 11.81 -19.47
C ILE A 110 -13.90 11.68 -20.99
N LYS A 111 -13.77 10.44 -21.50
CA LYS A 111 -13.69 10.18 -22.95
C LYS A 111 -14.97 10.63 -23.66
N ALA A 112 -16.14 10.36 -23.09
CA ALA A 112 -17.42 10.79 -23.63
C ALA A 112 -17.58 12.33 -23.63
N PHE A 113 -17.15 12.99 -22.55
CA PHE A 113 -17.13 14.46 -22.47
C PHE A 113 -16.26 15.07 -23.58
N ILE A 114 -15.05 14.54 -23.77
CA ILE A 114 -14.13 14.99 -24.83
C ILE A 114 -14.74 14.76 -26.22
N GLN A 115 -15.44 13.65 -26.42
CA GLN A 115 -16.08 13.35 -27.70
C GLN A 115 -17.18 14.38 -28.05
N ASP A 116 -17.93 14.87 -27.06
CA ASP A 116 -18.99 15.87 -27.25
C ASP A 116 -18.46 17.30 -27.33
N LYS A 117 -17.54 17.67 -26.42
CA LYS A 117 -17.04 19.06 -26.27
C LYS A 117 -15.77 19.36 -27.06
N GLY A 118 -15.03 18.34 -27.47
CA GLY A 118 -13.74 18.46 -28.16
C GLY A 118 -12.54 18.72 -27.25
N GLU A 119 -12.75 18.90 -25.94
CA GLU A 119 -11.71 19.20 -24.96
C GLU A 119 -11.93 18.44 -23.63
N PRO A 120 -10.86 18.16 -22.86
CA PRO A 120 -10.98 17.52 -21.55
C PRO A 120 -11.69 18.43 -20.53
N PRO A 121 -12.45 17.85 -19.58
CA PRO A 121 -13.20 18.62 -18.58
C PRO A 121 -12.25 19.32 -17.62
N GLU A 122 -12.53 20.58 -17.25
CA GLU A 122 -11.67 21.35 -16.31
C GLU A 122 -11.57 20.66 -14.95
N SER A 123 -12.67 20.05 -14.51
CA SER A 123 -12.77 19.31 -13.26
C SER A 123 -13.55 18.00 -13.43
N LEU A 124 -13.43 17.08 -12.47
CA LEU A 124 -14.25 15.86 -12.51
C LEU A 124 -15.74 16.18 -12.34
N ASP A 125 -16.10 17.28 -11.67
CA ASP A 125 -17.48 17.65 -11.40
C ASP A 125 -18.25 18.00 -12.69
N ASP A 126 -17.55 18.44 -13.75
CA ASP A 126 -18.14 18.73 -15.07
C ASP A 126 -18.73 17.49 -15.75
N LEU A 127 -18.39 16.30 -15.27
CA LEU A 127 -18.93 15.03 -15.76
C LEU A 127 -20.32 14.72 -15.18
N VAL A 128 -20.73 15.39 -14.10
CA VAL A 128 -21.97 15.11 -13.39
C VAL A 128 -23.00 16.22 -13.69
N PRO A 129 -24.27 15.89 -14.00
CA PRO A 129 -24.85 14.54 -14.08
C PRO A 129 -24.79 13.91 -15.48
N ASP A 130 -24.32 14.65 -16.49
CA ASP A 130 -24.57 14.32 -17.90
C ASP A 130 -23.80 13.09 -18.39
N TYR A 131 -22.60 12.84 -17.85
CA TYR A 131 -21.75 11.70 -18.22
C TYR A 131 -21.63 10.67 -17.10
N LEU A 132 -21.86 11.08 -15.85
CA LEU A 132 -21.82 10.25 -14.66
C LEU A 132 -22.91 10.66 -13.67
N GLN A 133 -23.54 9.68 -13.01
CA GLN A 133 -24.49 9.99 -11.93
C GLN A 133 -23.81 10.66 -10.73
N SER A 134 -22.56 10.27 -10.45
CA SER A 134 -21.71 10.82 -9.39
C SER A 134 -20.27 10.38 -9.63
N ILE A 135 -19.30 11.09 -9.07
CA ILE A 135 -17.89 10.67 -9.13
C ILE A 135 -17.69 9.38 -8.33
N PRO A 136 -17.16 8.30 -8.94
CA PRO A 136 -16.96 7.04 -8.22
C PRO A 136 -15.90 7.23 -7.13
N THR A 137 -16.10 6.52 -6.02
CA THR A 137 -15.04 6.39 -4.99
C THR A 137 -14.13 5.22 -5.34
N THR A 138 -12.94 5.20 -4.74
CA THR A 138 -12.01 4.07 -4.90
C THR A 138 -12.48 2.82 -4.14
N GLY A 139 -13.44 2.96 -3.24
CA GLY A 139 -13.87 1.93 -2.28
C GLY A 139 -12.82 1.57 -1.23
N MET A 140 -11.84 2.46 -0.99
CA MET A 140 -10.85 2.35 0.09
C MET A 140 -10.86 3.62 0.95
N ALA A 141 -11.15 3.50 2.24
CA ALA A 141 -11.18 4.68 3.12
C ALA A 141 -9.82 5.37 3.26
N ALA A 142 -8.72 4.62 3.15
CA ALA A 142 -7.38 5.20 3.18
C ALA A 142 -7.12 6.12 1.98
N TYR A 143 -7.78 5.89 0.83
CA TYR A 143 -7.56 6.60 -0.43
C TYR A 143 -8.89 6.94 -1.11
N PRO A 144 -9.75 7.78 -0.51
CA PRO A 144 -11.18 7.78 -0.83
C PRO A 144 -11.53 8.28 -2.23
N GLY A 145 -10.69 9.12 -2.84
CA GLY A 145 -11.01 9.85 -4.07
C GLY A 145 -9.93 9.78 -5.14
N TYR A 146 -10.37 10.05 -6.37
CA TYR A 146 -9.50 10.26 -7.52
C TYR A 146 -9.07 11.72 -7.59
N ARG A 147 -7.82 11.93 -7.99
CA ARG A 147 -7.28 13.24 -8.37
C ARG A 147 -7.22 13.31 -9.88
N TYR A 148 -7.47 14.49 -10.42
CA TYR A 148 -7.47 14.76 -11.84
C TYR A 148 -6.64 16.00 -12.12
N TRP A 149 -5.87 15.97 -13.21
CA TRP A 149 -5.22 17.15 -13.74
C TRP A 149 -4.99 17.04 -15.23
N GLN A 150 -4.89 18.18 -15.88
CA GLN A 150 -4.61 18.31 -17.30
C GLN A 150 -3.16 18.73 -17.55
N ASN A 151 -2.69 18.41 -18.75
CA ASN A 151 -1.49 18.97 -19.33
C ASN A 151 -1.87 19.62 -20.67
N GLU A 152 -2.26 20.88 -20.60
CA GLU A 152 -2.73 21.70 -21.74
C GLU A 152 -1.74 21.66 -22.92
N ARG A 153 -0.44 21.69 -22.64
CA ARG A 153 0.60 21.71 -23.67
C ARG A 153 0.61 20.46 -24.54
N ARG A 154 0.17 19.32 -23.98
CA ARG A 154 0.15 18.03 -24.68
C ARG A 154 -1.26 17.57 -25.01
N ASN A 155 -2.29 18.33 -24.63
CA ASN A 155 -3.69 17.91 -24.67
C ASN A 155 -3.90 16.51 -24.04
N THR A 156 -3.20 16.23 -22.94
CA THR A 156 -3.31 14.97 -22.20
C THR A 156 -3.86 15.22 -20.81
N TRP A 157 -4.57 14.26 -20.26
CA TRP A 157 -5.09 14.33 -18.90
C TRP A 157 -4.67 13.09 -18.11
N THR A 158 -4.74 13.21 -16.79
CA THR A 158 -4.34 12.15 -15.88
C THR A 158 -5.34 12.03 -14.75
N VAL A 159 -5.69 10.79 -14.42
CA VAL A 159 -6.40 10.46 -13.19
C VAL A 159 -5.47 9.65 -12.31
N ALA A 160 -5.37 9.99 -11.04
CA ALA A 160 -4.54 9.25 -10.10
C ALA A 160 -5.15 9.11 -8.72
N VAL A 161 -4.77 8.03 -8.04
CA VAL A 161 -5.05 7.83 -6.62
C VAL A 161 -3.70 7.75 -5.91
N SER A 162 -3.45 8.68 -4.99
CA SER A 162 -2.33 8.53 -4.06
C SER A 162 -2.58 7.32 -3.18
N VAL A 163 -1.62 6.41 -3.18
CA VAL A 163 -1.64 5.21 -2.35
C VAL A 163 -0.41 5.22 -1.48
N CYS A 164 -0.60 4.87 -0.21
CA CYS A 164 0.49 4.69 0.72
C CYS A 164 0.68 3.20 1.01
N SER A 165 1.84 2.86 1.52
CA SER A 165 2.24 1.50 1.78
C SER A 165 3.14 1.48 2.98
N GLY A 166 2.56 1.89 4.11
CA GLY A 166 3.35 2.10 5.31
C GLY A 166 4.26 3.30 5.09
N LEU A 167 5.56 3.09 4.89
CA LEU A 167 6.50 4.17 4.57
C LEU A 167 6.72 4.41 3.07
N ASP A 168 6.27 3.50 2.21
CA ASP A 168 6.41 3.66 0.75
C ASP A 168 5.23 4.49 0.18
N TRP A 169 5.54 5.53 -0.59
CA TRP A 169 4.57 6.40 -1.25
C TRP A 169 4.51 6.11 -2.74
N GLY A 170 3.35 6.32 -3.35
CA GLY A 170 3.16 6.16 -4.77
C GLY A 170 1.75 6.52 -5.22
N SER A 171 1.49 6.29 -6.50
CA SER A 171 0.20 6.57 -7.11
C SER A 171 -0.20 5.47 -8.08
N VAL A 172 -1.48 5.12 -8.10
CA VAL A 172 -2.09 4.34 -9.19
C VAL A 172 -2.67 5.34 -10.18
N VAL A 173 -2.21 5.31 -11.43
CA VAL A 173 -2.39 6.39 -12.40
C VAL A 173 -2.93 5.86 -13.73
N TYR A 174 -3.90 6.59 -14.29
CA TYR A 174 -4.34 6.52 -15.67
C TYR A 174 -3.82 7.74 -16.46
N TRP A 175 -2.95 7.52 -17.43
CA TRP A 175 -2.52 8.49 -18.43
C TRP A 175 -3.33 8.34 -19.70
N SER A 176 -3.93 9.44 -20.17
CA SER A 176 -4.68 9.46 -21.42
C SER A 176 -3.84 9.14 -22.66
N SER A 177 -2.51 9.30 -22.58
CA SER A 177 -1.60 8.93 -23.66
C SER A 177 -1.38 7.43 -23.80
N GLU A 178 -1.68 6.66 -22.75
CA GLU A 178 -1.42 5.22 -22.63
C GLU A 178 0.05 4.80 -22.85
N ASP A 179 0.97 5.76 -22.87
CA ASP A 179 2.41 5.56 -23.06
C ASP A 179 3.11 5.30 -21.72
N TYR A 180 2.94 4.08 -21.21
CA TYR A 180 3.55 3.65 -19.96
C TYR A 180 4.88 2.92 -20.22
N PRO A 181 5.95 3.25 -19.46
CA PRO A 181 7.18 2.47 -19.47
C PRO A 181 6.91 1.00 -19.14
N LYS A 182 7.53 0.08 -19.88
CA LYS A 182 7.39 -1.39 -19.68
C LYS A 182 7.83 -1.87 -18.30
N SER A 183 8.61 -1.07 -17.57
CA SER A 183 9.05 -1.35 -16.20
C SER A 183 7.96 -1.13 -15.15
N LEU A 184 6.90 -0.40 -15.48
CA LEU A 184 5.82 -0.12 -14.53
C LEU A 184 4.89 -1.32 -14.39
N ARG A 185 4.40 -1.51 -13.16
CA ARG A 185 3.39 -2.54 -12.89
C ARG A 185 2.02 -2.05 -13.34
N ARG A 186 1.41 -2.79 -14.27
CA ARG A 186 0.11 -2.48 -14.89
C ARG A 186 -1.05 -3.14 -14.12
N TYR A 187 -2.18 -2.45 -14.10
CA TYR A 187 -3.46 -2.89 -13.53
C TYR A 187 -4.56 -2.56 -14.55
N GLY A 188 -4.69 -3.41 -15.57
CA GLY A 188 -5.44 -3.05 -16.78
C GLY A 188 -4.81 -1.83 -17.48
N ASP A 189 -5.60 -0.79 -17.69
CA ASP A 189 -5.14 0.44 -18.35
C ASP A 189 -4.40 1.41 -17.42
N TRP A 190 -4.36 1.10 -16.12
CA TRP A 190 -3.70 1.88 -15.09
C TRP A 190 -2.29 1.34 -14.80
N ALA A 191 -1.45 2.17 -14.17
CA ALA A 191 -0.12 1.77 -13.71
C ALA A 191 0.18 2.28 -12.31
N TYR A 192 0.96 1.53 -11.54
CA TYR A 192 1.51 2.01 -10.27
C TYR A 192 2.86 2.70 -10.50
N ILE A 193 3.00 3.89 -9.95
CA ILE A 193 4.19 4.73 -9.99
C ILE A 193 4.64 4.94 -8.54
N PRO A 194 5.85 4.47 -8.14
CA PRO A 194 6.43 4.85 -6.86
C PRO A 194 6.83 6.34 -6.90
N ASP A 195 6.61 7.05 -5.79
CA ASP A 195 7.04 8.45 -5.63
C ASP A 195 8.56 8.55 -5.37
#